data_AF-A0A1Y3SEZ8-F1
#
_entry.id   AF-A0A1Y3SEZ8-F1
#
_cell.length_a   1.000
_cell.length_b   1.000
_cell.length_c   1.000
_cell.angle_alpha   90.00
_cell.angle_beta   90.00
_cell.angle_gamma   90.00
#
_symmetry.space_group_name_H-M   'P 1'
#
loop_
_entity.id
_entity.type
_entity.pdbx_description
1 polymer ?
#
loop_
_entity_poly.entity_id
_entity_poly.type
_entity_poly.pdbx_seq_one_letter_code
_entity_poly.pdbx_strand_id
1 'polypeptide(L)'
;MDTNQLPKNFFKKNPVDQLSAAYIGYFSMSTGFTAQLETEIFNLTKSEMDPQRLENIHQEREAIQNLHSGEDFVRFMRGNYDITNRSALCQRALTMQVEVIPLMLRRFRTSMQDMFIEAAVYILAHAEQDYVDQLKDMYPEIGNPYTQSMACLVFGMQKQEDTLPLLLSEYERLKQEYPDESFCQGPLLAIYILYGKV
;
A
#
# COMPACT_ATOMS: atom_id res chain seq x y z
N MET A 1 -3.28 19.75 -10.38
CA MET A 1 -2.02 19.95 -11.13
C MET A 1 -2.23 20.40 -12.57
N ASP A 2 -1.30 21.22 -13.08
CA ASP A 2 -1.20 21.57 -14.49
C ASP A 2 -0.53 20.43 -15.29
N THR A 3 -1.12 20.02 -16.42
CA THR A 3 -0.57 18.99 -17.32
C THR A 3 0.71 19.43 -18.03
N ASN A 4 1.08 20.70 -17.96
CA ASN A 4 2.30 21.24 -18.57
C ASN A 4 3.60 20.64 -18.01
N GLN A 5 3.55 19.96 -16.87
CA GLN A 5 4.70 19.26 -16.28
C GLN A 5 4.93 17.86 -16.86
N LEU A 6 3.97 17.31 -17.63
CA LEU A 6 4.09 16.00 -18.25
C LEU A 6 4.37 16.10 -19.77
N PRO A 7 5.09 15.11 -20.34
CA PRO A 7 5.24 15.01 -21.78
C PRO A 7 3.90 14.95 -22.52
N LYS A 8 3.85 15.52 -23.73
CA LYS A 8 2.64 15.47 -24.55
C LYS A 8 2.18 14.03 -24.78
N ASN A 9 0.89 13.80 -24.55
CA ASN A 9 0.23 12.49 -24.65
C ASN A 9 0.77 11.42 -23.68
N PHE A 10 1.35 11.82 -22.52
CA PHE A 10 1.93 10.88 -21.53
C PHE A 10 1.00 9.70 -21.21
N PHE A 11 -0.23 9.96 -20.76
CA PHE A 11 -1.20 8.92 -20.39
C PHE A 11 -1.63 8.02 -21.57
N LYS A 12 -1.63 8.56 -22.79
CA LYS A 12 -1.95 7.74 -23.97
C LYS A 12 -0.80 6.78 -24.32
N LYS A 13 0.44 7.19 -24.06
CA LYS A 13 1.65 6.40 -24.36
C LYS A 13 1.98 5.41 -23.25
N ASN A 14 1.54 5.67 -22.03
CA ASN A 14 1.87 4.89 -20.84
C ASN A 14 0.56 4.46 -20.14
N PRO A 15 -0.21 3.52 -20.73
CA PRO A 15 -1.42 3.01 -20.11
C PRO A 15 -1.07 2.23 -18.83
N VAL A 16 -1.94 2.35 -17.82
CA VAL A 16 -1.87 1.53 -16.60
C VAL A 16 -2.30 0.10 -16.92
N ASP A 17 -1.57 -0.87 -16.40
CA ASP A 17 -1.99 -2.26 -16.38
C ASP A 17 -2.91 -2.53 -15.18
N GLN A 18 -4.18 -2.81 -15.50
CA GLN A 18 -5.24 -3.06 -14.51
C GLN A 18 -5.07 -4.38 -13.76
N LEU A 19 -4.21 -5.29 -14.22
CA LEU A 19 -3.91 -6.55 -13.54
C LEU A 19 -2.63 -6.50 -12.70
N SER A 20 -1.97 -5.34 -12.62
CA SER A 20 -0.77 -5.16 -11.83
C SER A 20 -1.04 -5.16 -10.32
N ALA A 21 -0.04 -5.57 -9.53
CA ALA A 21 -0.09 -5.48 -8.07
C ALA A 21 -0.36 -4.05 -7.58
N ALA A 22 0.20 -3.04 -8.26
CA ALA A 22 -0.05 -1.63 -7.97
C ALA A 22 -1.54 -1.27 -8.13
N TYR A 23 -2.20 -1.74 -9.19
CA TYR A 23 -3.63 -1.46 -9.40
C TYR A 23 -4.51 -2.17 -8.38
N ILE A 24 -4.21 -3.42 -8.03
CA ILE A 24 -4.91 -4.15 -6.96
C ILE A 24 -4.73 -3.45 -5.60
N GLY A 25 -3.51 -2.99 -5.30
CA GLY A 25 -3.21 -2.19 -4.12
C GLY A 25 -4.00 -0.87 -4.09
N TYR A 26 -4.02 -0.13 -5.21
CA TYR A 26 -4.80 1.09 -5.37
C TYR A 26 -6.30 0.86 -5.13
N PHE A 27 -6.88 -0.16 -5.77
CA PHE A 27 -8.29 -0.52 -5.58
C PHE A 27 -8.57 -0.84 -4.12
N SER A 28 -7.69 -1.62 -3.49
CA SER A 28 -7.78 -1.97 -2.07
C SER A 28 -7.78 -0.72 -1.18
N MET A 29 -6.85 0.21 -1.37
CA MET A 29 -6.75 1.42 -0.53
C MET A 29 -7.88 2.43 -0.81
N SER A 30 -8.40 2.49 -2.03
CA SER A 30 -9.46 3.44 -2.39
C SER A 30 -10.87 2.96 -2.06
N THR A 31 -11.13 1.64 -2.15
CA THR A 31 -12.47 1.06 -1.96
C THR A 31 -12.59 0.16 -0.73
N GLY A 32 -11.49 -0.52 -0.38
CA GLY A 32 -11.43 -1.51 0.69
C GLY A 32 -11.48 -0.89 2.09
N PHE A 33 -11.28 0.42 2.25
CA PHE A 33 -11.43 1.07 3.56
C PHE A 33 -12.90 1.35 3.95
N THR A 34 -13.87 0.69 3.30
CA THR A 34 -15.29 0.82 3.61
C THR A 34 -15.79 -0.45 4.33
N ALA A 35 -16.04 -0.33 5.65
CA ALA A 35 -16.46 -1.45 6.48
C ALA A 35 -17.71 -2.18 5.95
N GLN A 36 -18.60 -1.46 5.26
CA GLN A 36 -19.78 -2.03 4.62
C GLN A 36 -19.41 -2.96 3.46
N LEU A 37 -18.58 -2.51 2.51
CA LEU A 37 -18.20 -3.33 1.35
C LEU A 37 -17.43 -4.58 1.80
N GLU A 38 -16.52 -4.44 2.75
CA GLU A 38 -15.77 -5.57 3.30
C GLU A 38 -16.67 -6.60 3.96
N THR A 39 -17.67 -6.15 4.72
CA THR A 39 -18.65 -7.03 5.37
C THR A 39 -19.50 -7.77 4.34
N GLU A 40 -19.94 -7.08 3.27
CA GLU A 40 -20.72 -7.71 2.20
C GLU A 40 -19.88 -8.73 1.42
N ILE A 41 -18.64 -8.39 1.05
CA ILE A 41 -17.71 -9.32 0.37
C ILE A 41 -17.48 -10.56 1.26
N PHE A 42 -17.22 -10.37 2.56
CA PHE A 42 -17.05 -11.48 3.47
C PHE A 42 -18.31 -12.35 3.56
N ASN A 43 -19.49 -11.74 3.69
CA ASN A 43 -20.76 -12.47 3.76
C ASN A 43 -21.07 -13.27 2.48
N LEU A 44 -20.70 -12.75 1.31
CA LEU A 44 -20.86 -13.43 0.02
C LEU A 44 -19.90 -14.61 -0.15
N THR A 45 -18.73 -14.56 0.49
CA THR A 45 -17.66 -15.54 0.28
C THR A 45 -17.53 -16.56 1.40
N LYS A 46 -18.04 -16.26 2.61
CA LYS A 46 -17.86 -17.11 3.80
C LYS A 46 -18.36 -18.55 3.66
N SER A 47 -19.40 -18.81 2.86
CA SER A 47 -19.93 -20.17 2.67
C SER A 47 -18.97 -21.07 1.90
N GLU A 48 -18.13 -20.45 1.07
CA GLU A 48 -17.13 -21.14 0.24
C GLU A 48 -15.77 -21.24 0.93
N MET A 49 -15.62 -20.63 2.12
CA MET A 49 -14.38 -20.67 2.88
C MET A 49 -14.25 -21.96 3.67
N ASP A 50 -13.01 -22.44 3.74
CA ASP A 50 -12.65 -23.53 4.64
C ASP A 50 -12.94 -23.15 6.11
N PRO A 51 -13.57 -24.03 6.92
CA PRO A 51 -13.90 -23.74 8.31
C PRO A 51 -12.69 -23.37 9.18
N GLN A 52 -11.52 -23.97 8.93
CA GLN A 52 -10.31 -23.63 9.68
C GLN A 52 -9.83 -22.23 9.32
N ARG A 53 -9.94 -21.83 8.05
CA ARG A 53 -9.65 -20.44 7.64
C ARG A 53 -10.58 -19.45 8.35
N LEU A 54 -11.88 -19.73 8.44
CA LEU A 54 -12.84 -18.87 9.14
C LEU A 54 -12.48 -18.72 10.63
N GLU A 55 -12.15 -19.81 11.30
CA GLU A 55 -11.70 -19.79 12.70
C GLU A 55 -10.44 -18.94 12.86
N ASN A 56 -9.45 -19.11 11.97
CA ASN A 56 -8.23 -18.31 11.99
C ASN A 56 -8.52 -16.82 11.79
N ILE A 57 -9.42 -16.45 10.86
CA ILE A 57 -9.83 -15.06 10.63
C ILE A 57 -10.40 -14.46 11.93
N HIS A 58 -11.26 -15.20 12.65
CA HIS A 58 -11.83 -14.73 13.90
C HIS A 58 -10.77 -14.55 15.00
N GLN A 59 -9.89 -15.54 15.18
CA GLN A 59 -8.81 -15.49 16.17
C GLN A 59 -7.82 -14.36 15.91
N GLU A 60 -7.42 -14.17 14.65
CA GLU A 60 -6.55 -13.07 14.23
C GLU A 60 -7.20 -11.71 14.51
N ARG A 61 -8.51 -11.57 14.28
CA ARG A 61 -9.23 -10.32 14.54
C ARG A 61 -9.24 -9.96 16.03
N GLU A 62 -9.43 -10.94 16.90
CA GLU A 62 -9.31 -10.77 18.35
C GLU A 62 -7.86 -10.42 18.74
N ALA A 63 -6.87 -11.10 18.14
CA ALA A 63 -5.46 -10.79 18.38
C ALA A 63 -5.11 -9.35 17.99
N ILE A 64 -5.60 -8.85 16.86
CA ILE A 64 -5.41 -7.47 16.40
C ILE A 64 -5.96 -6.47 17.42
N GLN A 65 -7.15 -6.71 17.97
CA GLN A 65 -7.76 -5.82 18.97
C GLN A 65 -6.93 -5.77 20.26
N ASN A 66 -6.23 -6.86 20.59
CA ASN A 66 -5.39 -6.99 21.77
C ASN A 66 -3.90 -6.62 21.52
N LEU A 67 -3.56 -6.01 20.38
CA LEU A 67 -2.21 -5.45 20.17
C LEU A 67 -2.05 -4.20 21.01
N HIS A 68 -1.08 -4.19 21.95
CA HIS A 68 -0.91 -3.10 22.92
C HIS A 68 0.37 -2.28 22.74
N SER A 69 1.28 -2.71 21.87
CA SER A 69 2.53 -2.00 21.61
C SER A 69 2.86 -2.00 20.12
N GLY A 70 3.64 -1.01 19.68
CA GLY A 70 4.14 -0.96 18.30
C GLY A 70 5.00 -2.16 17.92
N GLU A 71 5.76 -2.73 18.86
CA GLU A 71 6.58 -3.93 18.62
C GLU A 71 5.72 -5.17 18.38
N ASP A 72 4.68 -5.37 19.20
CA ASP A 72 3.71 -6.45 19.01
C ASP A 72 3.01 -6.33 17.67
N PHE A 73 2.64 -5.11 17.30
CA PHE A 73 1.98 -4.81 16.03
C PHE A 73 2.86 -5.18 14.83
N VAL A 74 4.10 -4.69 14.79
CA VAL A 74 5.04 -4.97 13.70
C VAL A 74 5.39 -6.47 13.67
N ARG A 75 5.46 -7.14 14.82
CA ARG A 75 5.63 -8.59 14.90
C ARG A 75 4.42 -9.33 14.32
N PHE A 76 3.20 -8.88 14.61
CA PHE A 76 1.97 -9.45 14.04
C PHE A 76 1.95 -9.29 12.52
N MET A 77 2.25 -8.09 11.98
CA MET A 77 2.33 -7.85 10.53
C MET A 77 3.33 -8.76 9.81
N ARG A 78 4.39 -9.18 10.51
CA ARG A 78 5.40 -10.09 9.97
C ARG A 78 4.95 -11.56 10.01
N GLY A 79 3.96 -11.86 10.85
CA GLY A 79 3.21 -13.12 10.76
C GLY A 79 2.30 -13.05 9.54
N ASN A 80 2.17 -14.16 8.82
CA ASN A 80 1.12 -14.25 7.82
C ASN A 80 -0.22 -14.16 8.56
N TYR A 81 -1.07 -13.23 8.13
CA TYR A 81 -2.45 -13.08 8.59
C TYR A 81 -3.38 -13.11 7.38
N ASP A 82 -4.65 -13.42 7.57
CA ASP A 82 -5.60 -13.46 6.47
C ASP A 82 -5.93 -12.04 5.98
N ILE A 83 -5.92 -11.86 4.66
CA ILE A 83 -6.18 -10.57 4.03
C ILE A 83 -7.56 -9.98 4.42
N THR A 84 -8.53 -10.82 4.80
CA THR A 84 -9.83 -10.39 5.33
C THR A 84 -9.70 -9.51 6.58
N ASN A 85 -8.61 -9.64 7.35
CA ASN A 85 -8.35 -8.84 8.55
C ASN A 85 -7.54 -7.57 8.30
N ARG A 86 -7.13 -7.27 7.06
CA ARG A 86 -6.27 -6.10 6.74
C ARG A 86 -6.86 -4.77 7.19
N SER A 87 -8.16 -4.56 7.03
CA SER A 87 -8.82 -3.31 7.46
C SER A 87 -8.91 -3.20 8.98
N ALA A 88 -9.20 -4.28 9.69
CA ALA A 88 -9.15 -4.30 11.15
C ALA A 88 -7.73 -3.98 11.66
N LEU A 89 -6.70 -4.56 11.03
CA LEU A 89 -5.30 -4.26 11.30
C LEU A 89 -5.00 -2.77 11.06
N CYS A 90 -5.42 -2.23 9.91
CA CYS A 90 -5.23 -0.82 9.57
C CYS A 90 -5.90 0.12 10.58
N GLN A 91 -7.18 -0.12 10.90
CA GLN A 91 -7.91 0.68 11.89
C GLN A 91 -7.19 0.65 13.24
N ARG A 92 -6.67 -0.51 13.66
CA ARG A 92 -5.88 -0.60 14.88
C ARG A 92 -4.61 0.24 14.79
N ALA A 93 -3.82 0.13 13.72
CA ALA A 93 -2.62 0.95 13.51
C ALA A 93 -2.92 2.46 13.63
N LEU A 94 -4.03 2.91 13.03
CA LEU A 94 -4.43 4.32 13.03
C LEU A 94 -4.79 4.84 14.43
N THR A 95 -5.19 3.98 15.37
CA THR A 95 -5.42 4.38 16.77
C THR A 95 -4.14 4.55 17.59
N MET A 96 -2.98 4.11 17.08
CA MET A 96 -1.71 4.10 17.81
C MET A 96 -0.51 4.41 16.88
N GLN A 97 -0.72 5.34 15.95
CA GLN A 97 0.24 5.68 14.87
C GLN A 97 1.64 6.00 15.39
N VAL A 98 1.73 6.77 16.48
CA VAL A 98 2.99 7.21 17.10
C VAL A 98 3.86 6.03 17.53
N GLU A 99 3.24 4.93 17.97
CA GLU A 99 3.96 3.73 18.40
C GLU A 99 4.24 2.77 17.23
N VAL A 100 3.30 2.64 16.30
CA VAL A 100 3.35 1.63 15.24
C VAL A 100 4.16 2.10 14.03
N ILE A 101 3.84 3.28 13.49
CA ILE A 101 4.31 3.67 12.15
C ILE A 101 5.83 3.86 12.11
N PRO A 102 6.50 4.50 13.10
CA PRO A 102 7.96 4.60 13.08
C PRO A 102 8.67 3.24 13.06
N LEU A 103 8.16 2.25 13.80
CA LEU A 103 8.71 0.90 13.81
C LEU A 103 8.43 0.16 12.50
N MET A 104 7.23 0.34 11.95
CA MET A 104 6.82 -0.21 10.67
C MET A 104 7.69 0.33 9.53
N LEU A 105 7.93 1.65 9.46
CA LEU A 105 8.79 2.29 8.46
C LEU A 105 10.23 1.77 8.53
N ARG A 106 10.81 1.65 9.74
CA ARG A 106 12.15 1.05 9.92
C ARG A 106 12.25 -0.34 9.29
N ARG A 107 11.20 -1.16 9.44
CA ARG A 107 11.15 -2.50 8.85
C ARG A 107 10.90 -2.44 7.36
N PHE A 108 9.96 -1.61 6.91
CA PHE A 108 9.57 -1.41 5.52
C PHE A 108 10.79 -1.14 4.62
N ARG A 109 11.71 -0.29 5.09
CA ARG A 109 13.00 0.03 4.43
C ARG A 109 13.75 -1.19 3.87
N THR A 110 13.70 -2.30 4.60
CA THR A 110 14.51 -3.50 4.35
C THR A 110 13.67 -4.75 4.09
N SER A 111 12.35 -4.62 4.03
CA SER A 111 11.46 -5.76 3.87
C SER A 111 11.49 -6.29 2.44
N MET A 112 11.41 -7.61 2.32
CA MET A 112 11.17 -8.34 1.08
C MET A 112 9.95 -9.27 1.21
N GLN A 113 9.14 -9.07 2.26
CA GLN A 113 7.93 -9.85 2.51
C GLN A 113 6.72 -9.09 1.96
N ASP A 114 6.16 -9.56 0.85
CA ASP A 114 5.08 -8.87 0.14
C ASP A 114 3.90 -8.55 1.05
N MET A 115 3.47 -9.50 1.88
CA MET A 115 2.38 -9.28 2.84
C MET A 115 2.65 -8.15 3.84
N PHE A 116 3.89 -8.03 4.32
CA PHE A 116 4.28 -6.91 5.18
C PHE A 116 4.29 -5.59 4.41
N ILE A 117 4.82 -5.60 3.17
CA ILE A 117 4.91 -4.42 2.31
C ILE A 117 3.51 -3.90 1.98
N GLU A 118 2.60 -4.78 1.55
CA GLU A 118 1.22 -4.44 1.21
C GLU A 118 0.44 -3.93 2.43
N ALA A 119 0.62 -4.56 3.60
CA ALA A 119 0.00 -4.09 4.85
C ALA A 119 0.49 -2.69 5.25
N ALA A 120 1.81 -2.45 5.17
CA ALA A 120 2.39 -1.15 5.49
C ALA A 120 1.92 -0.05 4.52
N VAL A 121 1.87 -0.35 3.23
CA VAL A 121 1.38 0.57 2.19
C VAL A 121 -0.09 0.90 2.41
N TYR A 122 -0.91 -0.10 2.74
CA TYR A 122 -2.32 0.10 3.07
C TYR A 122 -2.48 1.03 4.28
N ILE A 123 -1.71 0.82 5.35
CA ILE A 123 -1.72 1.70 6.54
C ILE A 123 -1.28 3.12 6.18
N LEU A 124 -0.17 3.28 5.45
CA LEU A 124 0.40 4.58 5.11
C LEU A 124 -0.50 5.41 4.19
N ALA A 125 -1.30 4.77 3.34
CA ALA A 125 -2.30 5.45 2.52
C ALA A 125 -3.46 6.06 3.31
N HIS A 126 -3.63 5.66 4.57
CA HIS A 126 -4.67 6.18 5.48
C HIS A 126 -4.10 6.89 6.72
N ALA A 127 -2.77 6.90 6.88
CA ALA A 127 -2.07 7.53 7.98
C ALA A 127 -2.08 9.07 7.88
N GLU A 128 -1.66 9.71 8.97
CA GLU A 128 -1.37 11.15 8.97
C GLU A 128 -0.24 11.49 8.00
N GLN A 129 -0.32 12.70 7.42
CA GLN A 129 0.57 13.14 6.36
C GLN A 129 2.05 13.16 6.79
N ASP A 130 2.34 13.49 8.05
CA ASP A 130 3.69 13.51 8.63
C ASP A 130 4.43 12.17 8.47
N TYR A 131 3.72 11.04 8.45
CA TYR A 131 4.33 9.73 8.25
C TYR A 131 4.62 9.43 6.77
N VAL A 132 3.86 10.03 5.86
CA VAL A 132 4.10 9.95 4.42
C VAL A 132 5.31 10.82 4.05
N ASP A 133 5.48 11.96 4.72
CA ASP A 133 6.68 12.79 4.59
C ASP A 133 7.92 12.04 5.11
N GLN A 134 7.81 11.33 6.24
CA GLN A 134 8.87 10.43 6.71
C GLN A 134 9.19 9.32 5.70
N LEU A 135 8.16 8.72 5.06
CA LEU A 135 8.36 7.73 3.99
C LEU A 135 9.13 8.35 2.79
N LYS A 136 8.80 9.59 2.42
CA LYS A 136 9.45 10.33 1.34
C LYS A 136 10.93 10.56 1.65
N ASP A 137 11.25 11.00 2.86
CA ASP A 137 12.63 11.23 3.30
C ASP A 137 13.46 9.94 3.31
N MET A 138 12.88 8.81 3.72
CA MET A 138 13.58 7.53 3.76
C MET A 138 13.60 6.77 2.42
N TYR A 139 12.87 7.24 1.40
CA TYR A 139 12.71 6.53 0.12
C TYR A 139 14.04 6.09 -0.51
N PRO A 140 15.11 6.93 -0.54
CA PRO A 140 16.39 6.54 -1.13
C PRO A 140 17.06 5.34 -0.45
N GLU A 141 16.66 4.99 0.77
CA GLU A 141 17.21 3.87 1.54
C GLU A 141 16.48 2.54 1.29
N ILE A 142 15.35 2.56 0.58
CA ILE A 142 14.58 1.36 0.25
C ILE A 142 15.31 0.59 -0.85
N GLY A 143 15.79 -0.62 -0.55
CA GLY A 143 16.56 -1.42 -1.50
C GLY A 143 15.75 -2.34 -2.40
N ASN A 144 14.52 -2.69 -2.01
CA ASN A 144 13.69 -3.64 -2.77
C ASN A 144 12.84 -2.91 -3.85
N PRO A 145 12.90 -3.30 -5.13
CA PRO A 145 12.18 -2.63 -6.22
C PRO A 145 10.65 -2.66 -6.10
N TYR A 146 10.10 -3.76 -5.58
CA TYR A 146 8.66 -3.87 -5.32
C TYR A 146 8.24 -2.91 -4.19
N THR A 147 9.01 -2.85 -3.10
CA THR A 147 8.80 -1.89 -2.01
C THR A 147 8.89 -0.44 -2.50
N GLN A 148 9.86 -0.12 -3.36
CA GLN A 148 9.98 1.20 -4.00
C GLN A 148 8.75 1.54 -4.83
N SER A 149 8.31 0.60 -5.68
CA SER A 149 7.07 0.72 -6.48
C SER A 149 5.86 1.02 -5.60
N MET A 150 5.66 0.24 -4.53
CA MET A 150 4.50 0.40 -3.65
C MET A 150 4.58 1.67 -2.80
N ALA A 151 5.77 2.13 -2.42
CA ALA A 151 5.97 3.42 -1.76
C ALA A 151 5.58 4.59 -2.68
N CYS A 152 5.93 4.54 -3.97
CA CYS A 152 5.49 5.52 -4.94
C CYS A 152 3.96 5.62 -5.01
N LEU A 153 3.27 4.48 -4.93
CA LEU A 153 1.80 4.45 -4.92
C LEU A 153 1.22 5.17 -3.69
N VAL A 154 1.83 5.06 -2.50
CA VAL A 154 1.43 5.81 -1.30
C VAL A 154 1.49 7.32 -1.55
N PHE A 155 2.54 7.82 -2.21
CA PHE A 155 2.66 9.24 -2.54
C PHE A 155 1.51 9.73 -3.43
N GLY A 156 1.10 8.93 -4.41
CA GLY A 156 -0.07 9.22 -5.24
C GLY A 156 -1.37 9.24 -4.41
N MET A 157 -1.60 8.21 -3.60
CA MET A 157 -2.78 8.08 -2.75
C MET A 157 -2.96 9.26 -1.79
N GLN A 158 -1.85 9.72 -1.20
CA GLN A 158 -1.82 10.83 -0.24
C GLN A 158 -1.62 12.20 -0.92
N LYS A 159 -1.71 12.26 -2.26
CA LYS A 159 -1.64 13.49 -3.06
C LYS A 159 -0.39 14.34 -2.80
N GLN A 160 0.76 13.68 -2.63
CA GLN A 160 2.06 14.33 -2.46
C GLN A 160 2.56 14.89 -3.80
N GLU A 161 2.01 16.04 -4.19
CA GLU A 161 2.21 16.66 -5.51
C GLU A 161 3.70 16.93 -5.84
N ASP A 162 4.50 17.25 -4.83
CA ASP A 162 5.93 17.53 -4.94
C ASP A 162 6.78 16.31 -5.32
N THR A 163 6.22 15.09 -5.21
CA THR A 163 6.91 13.84 -5.59
C THR A 163 6.90 13.56 -7.10
N LEU A 164 6.21 14.37 -7.92
CA LEU A 164 6.11 14.12 -9.36
C LEU A 164 7.47 13.88 -10.07
N PRO A 165 8.55 14.64 -9.79
CA PRO A 165 9.85 14.37 -10.38
C PRO A 165 10.41 12.98 -10.02
N LEU A 166 10.25 12.57 -8.75
CA LEU A 166 10.64 11.24 -8.27
C LEU A 166 9.83 10.15 -8.98
N LEU A 167 8.50 10.33 -9.09
CA LEU A 167 7.63 9.35 -9.73
C LEU A 167 7.97 9.16 -11.21
N LEU A 168 8.30 10.25 -11.93
CA LEU A 168 8.72 10.17 -13.33
C LEU A 168 10.06 9.44 -13.47
N SER A 169 11.05 9.75 -12.62
CA SER A 169 12.34 9.06 -12.67
C SER A 169 12.22 7.58 -12.33
N GLU A 170 11.39 7.23 -11.34
CA GLU A 170 11.18 5.87 -10.89
C GLU A 170 10.37 5.03 -11.89
N TYR A 171 9.39 5.64 -12.56
CA TYR A 171 8.68 4.98 -13.66
C TYR A 171 9.65 4.55 -14.77
N GLU A 172 10.50 5.47 -15.25
CA GLU A 172 11.45 5.16 -16.31
C GLU A 172 12.52 4.16 -15.84
N ARG A 173 13.07 4.34 -14.63
CA ARG A 173 14.10 3.44 -14.07
C ARG A 173 13.57 2.02 -13.90
N LEU A 174 12.44 1.83 -13.23
CA LEU A 174 11.88 0.49 -12.97
C LEU A 174 11.46 -0.20 -14.27
N LYS A 175 10.96 0.56 -15.25
CA LYS A 175 10.60 0.03 -16.57
C LYS A 175 11.83 -0.45 -17.35
N GLN A 176 12.96 0.24 -17.21
CA GLN A 176 14.21 -0.11 -17.87
C GLN A 176 14.94 -1.26 -17.17
N GLU A 177 15.03 -1.23 -15.84
CA GLU A 177 15.79 -2.21 -15.05
C GLU A 177 15.04 -3.53 -14.87
N TYR A 178 13.70 -3.50 -14.83
CA TYR A 178 12.84 -4.66 -14.59
C TYR A 178 11.72 -4.76 -15.65
N PRO A 179 12.06 -4.94 -16.94
CA PRO A 179 11.09 -4.91 -18.03
C PRO A 179 10.07 -6.05 -18.01
N ASP A 180 10.40 -7.18 -17.36
CA ASP A 180 9.52 -8.35 -17.24
C ASP A 180 8.62 -8.29 -16.00
N GLU A 181 8.81 -7.29 -15.13
CA GLU A 181 8.06 -7.10 -13.90
C GLU A 181 7.12 -5.90 -14.00
N SER A 182 6.05 -5.89 -13.20
CA SER A 182 5.10 -4.77 -13.18
C SER A 182 5.49 -3.64 -12.22
N PHE A 183 6.74 -3.56 -11.75
CA PHE A 183 7.15 -2.57 -10.72
C PHE A 183 7.02 -1.12 -11.18
N CYS A 184 7.19 -0.85 -12.48
CA CYS A 184 6.96 0.50 -13.01
C CYS A 184 5.50 0.98 -12.85
N GLN A 185 4.54 0.07 -12.60
CA GLN A 185 3.13 0.42 -12.44
C GLN A 185 2.85 1.20 -11.15
N GLY A 186 3.64 1.02 -10.08
CA GLY A 186 3.50 1.80 -8.84
C GLY A 186 3.62 3.31 -9.07
N PRO A 187 4.78 3.82 -9.55
CA PRO A 187 4.95 5.23 -9.86
C PRO A 187 4.05 5.71 -11.02
N LEU A 188 3.80 4.90 -12.04
CA LEU A 188 2.88 5.27 -13.12
C LEU A 188 1.47 5.55 -12.59
N LEU A 189 0.94 4.64 -11.79
CA LEU A 189 -0.39 4.77 -11.22
C LEU A 189 -0.48 5.95 -10.24
N ALA A 190 0.57 6.20 -9.45
CA ALA A 190 0.67 7.40 -8.63
C ALA A 190 0.50 8.69 -9.46
N ILE A 191 1.15 8.79 -10.63
CA ILE A 191 1.00 9.94 -11.53
C ILE A 191 -0.45 10.04 -12.05
N TYR A 192 -1.10 8.93 -12.40
CA TYR A 192 -2.51 8.94 -12.79
C TYR A 192 -3.41 9.49 -11.67
N ILE A 193 -3.17 9.10 -10.41
CA ILE A 193 -3.92 9.58 -9.24
C ILE A 193 -3.74 11.09 -9.06
N LEU A 194 -2.49 11.57 -9.09
CA LEU A 194 -2.14 12.99 -8.95
C LEU A 194 -2.81 13.89 -9.99
N TYR A 195 -3.11 13.35 -11.18
CA TYR A 195 -3.78 14.06 -12.26
C TYR A 195 -5.29 13.76 -12.40
N GLY A 196 -5.86 12.96 -11.49
CA GLY A 196 -7.28 12.59 -11.53
C GLY A 196 -7.68 11.83 -12.79
N LYS A 197 -6.85 10.86 -13.20
CA LYS A 197 -7.03 10.07 -14.43
C LYS A 197 -7.34 8.58 -14.20
N VAL A 198 -7.52 8.19 -12.94
CA VAL A 198 -7.91 6.85 -12.50
C VAL A 198 -9.42 6.69 -12.50
#